data_AF-B7PAQ2-F1
#
_entry.id   AF-B7PAQ2-F1
#
_cell.length_a   1.000
_cell.length_b   1.000
_cell.length_c   1.000
_cell.angle_alpha   90.00
_cell.angle_beta   90.00
_cell.angle_gamma   90.00
#
_symmetry.space_group_name_H-M   'P 1'
#
loop_
_entity.id
_entity.type
_entity.pdbx_description
1 polymer ?
#
loop_
_entity_poly.entity_id
_entity_poly.type
_entity_poly.pdbx_seq_one_letter_code
_entity_poly.pdbx_strand_id
1 'polypeptide(L)'
;MFTDNTINTYLKPACIMESGIHAKYGAAATAKLRNRFSEQAMACRDLSRGHCEVERKFRAPCDIEDRLVRIGAVLGSRTQFTDRYYDTQDNVLALNDHWLRIRGGASDHWELKYRKHNDTPSNDSAVTIYNEETGEANILTIVKKLLPERSPVGEAVTLKDFVSEGLLREFACIQTWRSSYKTSGRSVVDLDQTDWGYRVAEIEVLLQEADCDAQGKDAMEKATEEISRLAAQLDGKPLFINPKHAARELGRAQFETRIPCPRTAFRGRGSIHDLVDTCAIDPQR
;
A
#
# COMPACT_ATOMS: atom_id res chain seq x y z
N MET A 1 -16.95 -53.26 -35.70
CA MET A 1 -15.76 -52.58 -36.24
C MET A 1 -15.06 -51.89 -35.08
N PHE A 2 -13.74 -51.95 -35.11
CA PHE A 2 -12.76 -51.70 -34.04
C PHE A 2 -12.84 -50.34 -33.32
N THR A 3 -12.78 -50.43 -31.98
CA THR A 3 -11.98 -49.73 -30.94
C THR A 3 -11.40 -48.32 -31.14
N ASP A 4 -11.14 -47.69 -29.98
CA ASP A 4 -10.14 -46.64 -29.67
C ASP A 4 -10.59 -45.16 -29.83
N ASN A 5 -10.22 -44.20 -28.97
CA ASN A 5 -9.28 -44.19 -27.85
C ASN A 5 -9.43 -42.91 -26.98
N THR A 6 -9.11 -43.04 -25.69
CA THR A 6 -8.25 -42.20 -24.81
C THR A 6 -8.08 -40.67 -25.06
N ILE A 7 -8.32 -39.80 -24.08
CA ILE A 7 -7.45 -39.38 -22.94
C ILE A 7 -6.36 -38.33 -23.32
N ASN A 8 -6.42 -37.20 -22.61
CA ASN A 8 -5.37 -36.28 -22.15
C ASN A 8 -4.57 -35.35 -23.08
N THR A 9 -4.41 -34.14 -22.52
CA THR A 9 -3.21 -33.27 -22.48
C THR A 9 -2.77 -32.59 -23.77
N TYR A 10 -2.64 -31.26 -23.76
CA TYR A 10 -1.38 -30.58 -23.42
C TYR A 10 -1.50 -29.06 -23.62
N LEU A 11 -1.20 -28.32 -22.55
CA LEU A 11 -0.42 -27.10 -22.65
C LEU A 11 0.85 -27.43 -23.44
N LYS A 12 1.10 -26.78 -24.59
CA LYS A 12 2.44 -26.58 -25.16
C LYS A 12 2.46 -25.36 -26.10
N PRO A 13 3.64 -24.74 -26.29
CA PRO A 13 3.84 -23.30 -26.25
C PRO A 13 4.06 -22.69 -27.64
N ALA A 14 3.92 -21.36 -27.71
CA ALA A 14 4.69 -20.40 -28.51
C ALA A 14 5.53 -20.85 -29.74
N CYS A 15 5.01 -21.71 -30.64
CA CYS A 15 5.73 -22.11 -31.86
C CYS A 15 4.97 -21.88 -33.18
N ILE A 16 3.75 -21.34 -33.16
CA ILE A 16 2.94 -21.20 -34.41
C ILE A 16 3.05 -19.79 -35.03
N MET A 17 3.73 -18.83 -34.39
CA MET A 17 3.87 -17.46 -34.92
C MET A 17 5.23 -17.15 -35.57
N GLU A 18 6.17 -18.09 -35.62
CA GLU A 18 7.48 -17.85 -36.27
C GLU A 18 7.45 -18.05 -37.79
N SER A 19 6.58 -18.93 -38.31
CA SER A 19 6.53 -19.26 -39.74
C SER A 19 5.85 -18.17 -40.60
N GLY A 20 4.98 -17.34 -40.01
CA GLY A 20 4.25 -16.30 -40.75
C GLY A 20 5.00 -14.99 -40.96
N ILE A 21 5.91 -14.63 -40.05
CA ILE A 21 6.64 -13.34 -40.12
C ILE A 21 7.86 -13.44 -41.05
N HIS A 22 8.53 -14.60 -41.05
CA HIS A 22 9.71 -14.85 -41.88
C HIS A 22 9.41 -14.88 -43.39
N ALA A 23 8.16 -15.20 -43.76
CA ALA A 23 7.70 -15.24 -45.15
C ALA A 23 7.41 -13.85 -45.75
N LYS A 24 7.27 -12.81 -44.92
CA LYS A 24 6.87 -11.46 -45.39
C LYS A 24 7.97 -10.41 -45.30
N TYR A 25 8.90 -10.54 -44.35
CA TYR A 25 9.99 -9.59 -44.15
C TYR A 25 11.25 -10.39 -43.85
N GLY A 26 12.19 -10.45 -44.80
CA GLY A 26 13.38 -11.32 -44.72
C GLY A 26 14.19 -11.14 -43.43
N ALA A 27 15.07 -12.11 -43.12
CA ALA A 27 15.75 -12.30 -41.83
C ALA A 27 16.34 -11.03 -41.18
N ALA A 28 16.85 -10.08 -41.98
CA ALA A 28 17.41 -8.81 -41.50
C ALA A 28 16.35 -7.85 -40.92
N ALA A 29 15.12 -7.86 -41.44
CA ALA A 29 14.01 -7.05 -40.92
C ALA A 29 13.45 -7.64 -39.63
N THR A 30 13.42 -8.97 -39.51
CA THR A 30 13.02 -9.70 -38.30
C THR A 30 14.00 -9.46 -37.15
N ALA A 31 15.31 -9.41 -37.42
CA ALA A 31 16.33 -9.08 -36.42
C ALA A 31 16.22 -7.63 -35.92
N LYS A 32 15.94 -6.66 -36.81
CA LYS A 32 15.70 -5.25 -36.43
C LYS A 32 14.44 -5.06 -35.59
N LEU A 33 13.36 -5.76 -35.91
CA LEU A 33 12.13 -5.75 -35.09
C LEU A 33 12.39 -6.41 -33.73
N ARG A 34 13.11 -7.54 -33.68
CA ARG A 34 13.47 -8.22 -32.43
C ARG A 34 14.35 -7.35 -31.52
N ASN A 35 15.29 -6.59 -32.09
CA ASN A 35 16.07 -5.59 -31.35
C ASN A 35 15.26 -4.38 -30.91
N ARG A 36 14.30 -3.89 -31.70
CA ARG A 36 13.39 -2.83 -31.24
C ARG A 36 12.44 -3.28 -30.14
N PHE A 37 11.93 -4.52 -30.21
CA PHE A 37 11.12 -5.10 -29.15
C PHE A 37 11.94 -5.39 -27.89
N SER A 38 13.23 -5.75 -28.01
CA SER A 38 14.12 -5.92 -26.84
C SER A 38 14.57 -4.58 -26.27
N GLU A 39 14.81 -3.55 -27.09
CA GLU A 39 15.08 -2.17 -26.65
C GLU A 39 13.84 -1.54 -26.02
N GLN A 40 12.63 -1.79 -26.53
CA GLN A 40 11.38 -1.36 -25.87
C GLN A 40 11.07 -2.18 -24.61
N ALA A 41 11.40 -3.47 -24.56
CA ALA A 41 11.30 -4.27 -23.33
C ALA A 41 12.36 -3.87 -22.29
N MET A 42 13.54 -3.39 -22.72
CA MET A 42 14.54 -2.77 -21.85
C MET A 42 14.19 -1.33 -21.48
N ALA A 43 13.44 -0.59 -22.30
CA ALA A 43 12.88 0.71 -21.97
C ALA A 43 11.66 0.62 -21.05
N CYS A 44 10.98 -0.54 -21.00
CA CYS A 44 10.00 -0.87 -19.96
C CYS A 44 10.66 -1.30 -18.63
N ARG A 45 11.99 -1.22 -18.50
CA ARG A 45 12.70 -1.22 -17.21
C ARG A 45 12.92 0.19 -16.69
N ASP A 46 12.03 1.13 -17.00
CA ASP A 46 11.83 2.24 -16.06
C ASP A 46 11.07 1.64 -14.87
N LEU A 47 11.89 1.00 -14.02
CA LEU A 47 11.59 0.60 -12.66
C LEU A 47 10.72 1.69 -12.05
N SER A 48 9.65 1.31 -11.36
CA SER A 48 9.00 2.22 -10.42
C SER A 48 10.12 2.89 -9.64
N ARG A 49 10.39 4.17 -9.92
CA ARG A 49 11.32 4.95 -9.11
C ARG A 49 10.73 4.87 -7.71
N GLY A 50 11.50 4.38 -6.75
CA GLY A 50 11.03 4.29 -5.38
C GLY A 50 10.58 5.67 -4.91
N HIS A 51 9.60 5.73 -4.04
CA HIS A 51 9.28 6.97 -3.34
C HIS A 51 9.46 6.71 -1.85
N CYS A 52 9.90 7.73 -1.14
CA CYS A 52 9.74 7.73 0.31
C CYS A 52 8.67 8.74 0.69
N GLU A 53 7.88 8.31 1.65
CA GLU A 53 6.83 9.09 2.25
C GLU A 53 7.34 9.58 3.60
N VAL A 54 7.41 10.89 3.75
CA VAL A 54 7.63 11.54 5.04
C VAL A 54 6.23 11.85 5.59
N GLU A 55 5.84 11.17 6.67
CA GLU A 55 4.49 11.27 7.23
C GLU A 55 4.47 11.63 8.72
N ARG A 56 3.40 12.30 9.15
CA ARG A 56 3.04 12.43 10.56
C ARG A 56 1.56 12.16 10.74
N LYS A 57 1.25 11.22 11.63
CA LYS A 57 -0.12 10.92 12.04
C LYS A 57 -0.49 11.60 13.37
N PHE A 58 -1.72 12.04 13.47
CA PHE A 58 -2.29 12.62 14.69
C PHE A 58 -3.78 12.30 14.79
N ARG A 59 -4.31 12.36 16.01
CA ARG A 59 -5.76 12.20 16.20
C ARG A 59 -6.47 13.38 15.57
N ALA A 60 -7.38 13.12 14.64
CA ALA A 60 -8.15 14.17 13.97
C ALA A 60 -9.07 14.89 14.98
N PRO A 61 -8.91 16.22 15.19
CA PRO A 61 -9.91 17.04 15.87
C PRO A 61 -11.28 16.97 15.18
N CYS A 62 -12.36 17.21 15.92
CA CYS A 62 -13.71 17.19 15.35
C CYS A 62 -13.93 18.30 14.30
N ASP A 63 -13.23 19.43 14.43
CA ASP A 63 -13.29 20.61 13.55
C ASP A 63 -12.12 20.68 12.55
N ILE A 64 -11.45 19.55 12.27
CA ILE A 64 -10.24 19.52 11.42
C ILE A 64 -10.51 19.98 9.99
N GLU A 65 -11.67 19.65 9.43
CA GLU A 65 -12.07 20.11 8.10
C GLU A 65 -12.15 21.64 8.04
N ASP A 66 -12.72 22.30 9.06
CA ASP A 66 -12.80 23.77 9.14
C ASP A 66 -11.41 24.40 9.30
N ARG A 67 -10.49 23.74 9.99
CA ARG A 67 -9.09 24.18 10.11
C ARG A 67 -8.38 24.12 8.76
N LEU A 68 -8.58 23.04 8.01
CA LEU A 68 -8.02 22.84 6.67
C LEU A 68 -8.51 23.94 5.71
N VAL A 69 -9.81 24.25 5.73
CA VAL A 69 -10.37 25.34 4.91
C VAL A 69 -9.76 26.70 5.31
N ARG A 70 -9.61 26.97 6.61
CA ARG A 70 -9.02 28.23 7.11
C ARG A 70 -7.57 28.45 6.67
N ILE A 71 -6.78 27.38 6.53
CA ILE A 71 -5.40 27.47 6.03
C ILE A 71 -5.31 27.43 4.50
N GLY A 72 -6.46 27.44 3.80
CA GLY A 72 -6.52 27.42 2.34
C GLY A 72 -6.28 26.06 1.71
N ALA A 73 -6.38 24.97 2.48
CA ALA A 73 -6.32 23.63 1.90
C ALA A 73 -7.60 23.33 1.10
N VAL A 74 -7.44 22.62 -0.02
CA VAL A 74 -8.53 22.32 -0.96
C VAL A 74 -8.79 20.82 -0.96
N LEU A 75 -10.05 20.43 -0.79
CA LEU A 75 -10.46 19.03 -0.93
C LEU A 75 -10.15 18.54 -2.34
N GLY A 76 -9.25 17.57 -2.45
CA GLY A 76 -8.83 16.96 -3.70
C GLY A 76 -9.71 15.77 -4.09
N SER A 77 -9.91 14.83 -3.17
CA SER A 77 -10.65 13.61 -3.43
C SER A 77 -11.33 13.05 -2.18
N ARG A 78 -12.34 12.21 -2.41
CA ARG A 78 -12.91 11.31 -1.42
C ARG A 78 -12.87 9.90 -1.95
N THR A 79 -12.32 8.97 -1.19
CA THR A 79 -12.17 7.57 -1.59
C THR A 79 -12.61 6.64 -0.48
N GLN A 80 -12.92 5.42 -0.88
CA GLN A 80 -13.22 4.32 0.01
C GLN A 80 -12.40 3.12 -0.48
N PHE A 81 -11.68 2.49 0.45
CA PHE A 81 -10.85 1.33 0.14
C PHE A 81 -10.83 0.35 1.31
N THR A 82 -10.32 -0.85 1.05
CA THR A 82 -10.20 -1.90 2.06
C THR A 82 -8.79 -2.46 2.06
N ASP A 83 -8.07 -2.27 3.14
CA ASP A 83 -6.73 -2.80 3.32
C ASP A 83 -6.78 -4.12 4.08
N ARG A 84 -6.29 -5.20 3.46
CA ARG A 84 -6.08 -6.51 4.11
C ARG A 84 -4.59 -6.68 4.39
N TYR A 85 -4.22 -6.69 5.66
CA TYR A 85 -2.83 -6.75 6.12
C TYR A 85 -2.38 -8.19 6.34
N TYR A 86 -1.18 -8.49 5.88
CA TYR A 86 -0.56 -9.81 5.91
C TYR A 86 0.74 -9.76 6.69
N ASP A 87 0.96 -10.76 7.55
CA ASP A 87 2.20 -10.91 8.32
C ASP A 87 2.42 -12.38 8.66
N THR A 88 3.58 -12.69 9.22
CA THR A 88 3.88 -14.01 9.76
C THR A 88 3.03 -14.30 11.01
N GLN A 89 2.99 -15.56 11.44
CA GLN A 89 2.21 -15.97 12.62
C GLN A 89 2.53 -15.15 13.88
N ASP A 90 3.80 -14.76 14.02
CA ASP A 90 4.41 -14.01 15.11
C ASP A 90 4.60 -12.51 14.81
N ASN A 91 3.96 -12.01 13.74
CA ASN A 91 3.91 -10.60 13.34
C ASN A 91 5.30 -9.97 13.12
N VAL A 92 6.22 -10.68 12.47
CA VAL A 92 7.61 -10.22 12.28
C VAL A 92 7.67 -8.91 11.51
N LEU A 93 6.86 -8.73 10.47
CA LEU A 93 6.87 -7.49 9.67
C LEU A 93 6.38 -6.31 10.52
N ALA A 94 5.20 -6.41 11.13
CA ALA A 94 4.60 -5.32 11.88
C ALA A 94 5.42 -4.97 13.14
N LEU A 95 6.03 -5.95 13.82
CA LEU A 95 6.92 -5.71 14.96
C LEU A 95 8.21 -4.98 14.57
N ASN A 96 8.61 -5.05 13.30
CA ASN A 96 9.75 -4.33 12.72
C ASN A 96 9.31 -3.12 11.87
N ASP A 97 8.06 -2.67 12.04
CA ASP A 97 7.50 -1.50 11.36
C ASP A 97 7.51 -1.62 9.82
N HIS A 98 7.11 -2.80 9.36
CA HIS A 98 6.88 -3.12 7.96
C HIS A 98 5.42 -3.56 7.78
N TRP A 99 4.73 -3.00 6.80
CA TRP A 99 3.29 -3.15 6.62
C TRP A 99 2.99 -3.64 5.21
N LEU A 100 2.79 -4.95 5.09
CA LEU A 100 2.37 -5.59 3.84
C LEU A 100 0.85 -5.69 3.81
N ARG A 101 0.24 -5.22 2.72
CA ARG A 101 -1.21 -5.29 2.53
C ARG A 101 -1.61 -5.52 1.09
N ILE A 102 -2.82 -6.05 0.92
CA ILE A 102 -3.57 -5.90 -0.33
C ILE A 102 -4.51 -4.72 -0.14
N ARG A 103 -4.39 -3.73 -1.01
CA ARG A 103 -5.30 -2.59 -1.07
C ARG A 103 -6.40 -2.85 -2.09
N GLY A 104 -7.61 -3.00 -1.58
CA GLY A 104 -8.84 -3.20 -2.36
C GLY A 104 -9.48 -1.88 -2.79
N GLY A 105 -10.02 -1.86 -4.01
CA GLY A 105 -10.60 -0.69 -4.64
C GLY A 105 -11.12 -1.02 -6.04
N ALA A 106 -10.74 -0.24 -7.06
CA ALA A 106 -11.06 -0.56 -8.45
C ALA A 106 -10.37 -1.85 -8.93
N SER A 107 -9.17 -2.13 -8.42
CA SER A 107 -8.44 -3.39 -8.57
C SER A 107 -7.57 -3.64 -7.34
N ASP A 108 -7.57 -4.89 -6.89
CA ASP A 108 -6.71 -5.31 -5.79
C ASP A 108 -5.24 -5.30 -6.22
N HIS A 109 -4.37 -4.76 -5.38
CA HIS A 109 -2.92 -4.77 -5.59
C HIS A 109 -2.18 -4.89 -4.27
N TRP A 110 -0.97 -5.43 -4.33
CA TRP A 110 -0.07 -5.48 -3.18
C TRP A 110 0.59 -4.12 -2.96
N GLU A 111 0.75 -3.77 -1.69
CA GLU A 111 1.47 -2.58 -1.26
C GLU A 111 2.29 -2.90 -0.01
N LEU A 112 3.55 -2.46 0.00
CA LEU A 112 4.46 -2.62 1.12
C LEU A 112 4.99 -1.26 1.57
N LYS A 113 4.68 -0.86 2.81
CA LYS A 113 5.40 0.20 3.53
C LYS A 113 6.53 -0.43 4.34
N TYR A 114 7.76 0.04 4.21
CA TYR A 114 8.90 -0.50 4.97
C TYR A 114 9.97 0.55 5.28
N ARG A 115 10.71 0.35 6.37
CA ARG A 115 11.89 1.16 6.72
C ARG A 115 13.14 0.57 6.11
N LYS A 116 14.12 1.40 5.74
CA LYS A 116 15.45 0.90 5.38
C LYS A 116 16.19 0.55 6.68
N HIS A 117 17.03 -0.50 6.63
CA HIS A 117 17.72 -1.06 7.78
C HIS A 117 18.66 -0.07 8.52
N ASN A 118 18.92 1.11 7.92
CA ASN A 118 19.75 2.18 8.49
C ASN A 118 18.94 3.33 9.10
N ASP A 119 17.61 3.28 9.02
CA ASP A 119 16.75 4.29 9.62
C ASP A 119 16.65 4.00 11.13
N THR A 120 17.62 4.48 11.91
CA THR A 120 17.47 4.47 13.37
C THR A 120 16.23 5.29 13.74
N PRO A 121 15.26 4.72 14.46
CA PRO A 121 14.14 5.49 14.97
C PRO A 121 14.70 6.59 15.86
N SER A 122 14.56 7.84 15.44
CA SER A 122 14.58 8.94 16.39
C SER A 122 13.34 8.74 17.26
N ASN A 123 13.52 8.21 18.47
CA ASN A 123 12.43 8.00 19.43
C ASN A 123 11.66 9.29 19.79
N ASP A 124 12.15 10.46 19.34
CA ASP A 124 11.57 11.78 19.60
C ASP A 124 10.87 12.42 18.39
N SER A 125 10.98 11.83 17.18
CA SER A 125 10.33 12.40 16.00
C SER A 125 8.92 11.85 15.83
N ALA A 126 7.91 12.72 15.95
CA ALA A 126 6.53 12.43 15.53
C ALA A 126 6.38 12.23 14.00
N VAL A 127 7.45 12.49 13.24
CA VAL A 127 7.54 12.30 11.80
C VAL A 127 8.27 11.00 11.50
N THR A 128 7.66 10.17 10.67
CA THR A 128 8.17 8.88 10.22
C THR A 128 8.43 8.89 8.72
N ILE A 129 9.39 8.07 8.28
CA ILE A 129 9.76 7.96 6.88
C ILE A 129 9.63 6.50 6.48
N TYR A 130 8.87 6.24 5.42
CA TYR A 130 8.69 4.91 4.85
C TYR A 130 9.09 4.92 3.38
N ASN A 131 9.53 3.76 2.90
CA ASN A 131 9.58 3.48 1.48
C ASN A 131 8.30 2.74 1.13
N GLU A 132 7.70 3.12 0.00
CA GLU A 132 6.51 2.47 -0.53
C GLU A 132 6.83 1.73 -1.82
N GLU A 133 6.36 0.48 -1.92
CA GLU A 133 6.46 -0.30 -3.14
C GLU A 133 5.11 -0.95 -3.47
N THR A 134 4.73 -0.89 -4.74
CA THR A 134 3.47 -1.45 -5.28
C THR A 134 3.72 -2.52 -6.36
N GLY A 135 4.94 -2.59 -6.90
CA GLY A 135 5.33 -3.62 -7.85
C GLY A 135 5.54 -4.97 -7.17
N GLU A 136 4.65 -5.93 -7.40
CA GLU A 136 4.66 -7.24 -6.72
C GLU A 136 6.03 -7.96 -6.77
N ALA A 137 6.75 -7.90 -7.89
CA ALA A 137 8.08 -8.51 -8.01
C ALA A 137 9.13 -7.84 -7.09
N ASN A 138 9.05 -6.52 -6.92
CA ASN A 138 9.93 -5.77 -6.03
C ASN A 138 9.54 -6.03 -4.57
N ILE A 139 8.22 -6.02 -4.27
CA ILE A 139 7.70 -6.37 -2.94
C ILE A 139 8.21 -7.76 -2.53
N LEU A 140 8.07 -8.76 -3.40
CA LEU A 140 8.57 -10.12 -3.14
C LEU A 140 10.07 -10.12 -2.82
N THR A 141 10.86 -9.36 -3.58
CA THR A 141 12.31 -9.24 -3.35
C THR A 141 12.61 -8.65 -1.97
N ILE A 142 11.84 -7.63 -1.56
CA ILE A 142 12.00 -6.98 -0.25
C ILE A 142 11.53 -7.92 0.87
N VAL A 143 10.35 -8.54 0.75
CA VAL A 143 9.80 -9.48 1.73
C VAL A 143 10.76 -10.66 1.97
N LYS A 144 11.38 -11.22 0.94
CA LYS A 144 12.40 -12.27 1.08
C LYS A 144 13.62 -11.81 1.91
N LYS A 145 14.03 -10.55 1.76
CA LYS A 145 15.12 -9.95 2.56
C LYS A 145 14.71 -9.70 4.00
N LEU A 146 13.45 -9.29 4.22
CA LEU A 146 12.90 -9.04 5.56
C LEU A 146 12.59 -10.35 6.31
N LEU A 147 12.33 -11.45 5.58
CA LEU A 147 12.00 -12.77 6.13
C LEU A 147 12.94 -13.86 5.57
N PRO A 148 14.26 -13.77 5.82
CA PRO A 148 15.24 -14.67 5.19
C PRO A 148 15.04 -16.13 5.63
N GLU A 149 14.67 -16.37 6.88
CA GLU A 149 14.47 -17.72 7.44
C GLU A 149 13.17 -18.39 7.00
N ARG A 150 12.27 -17.65 6.35
CA ARG A 150 10.91 -18.09 5.99
C ARG A 150 10.65 -18.05 4.50
N SER A 151 11.68 -17.78 3.71
CA SER A 151 11.54 -17.71 2.26
C SER A 151 11.42 -19.13 1.69
N PRO A 152 10.34 -19.43 0.93
CA PRO A 152 10.24 -20.70 0.20
C PRO A 152 11.44 -20.90 -0.72
N VAL A 153 11.93 -22.14 -0.77
CA VAL A 153 13.05 -22.51 -1.64
C VAL A 153 12.50 -22.90 -3.01
N GLY A 154 12.76 -22.09 -4.04
CA GLY A 154 12.33 -22.35 -5.42
C GLY A 154 12.37 -21.12 -6.33
N GLU A 155 12.45 -21.33 -7.65
CA GLU A 155 12.68 -20.25 -8.65
C GLU A 155 11.42 -19.46 -9.05
N ALA A 156 10.22 -19.93 -8.70
CA ALA A 156 8.95 -19.30 -9.14
C ALA A 156 7.99 -19.05 -7.96
N VAL A 157 8.46 -18.36 -6.93
CA VAL A 157 7.67 -18.00 -5.75
C VAL A 157 6.99 -16.65 -5.98
N THR A 158 5.70 -16.54 -5.67
CA THR A 158 4.89 -15.31 -5.67
C THR A 158 4.47 -14.93 -4.24
N LEU A 159 3.95 -13.71 -4.02
CA LEU A 159 3.39 -13.37 -2.69
C LEU A 159 2.19 -14.25 -2.33
N LYS A 160 1.44 -14.71 -3.34
CA LYS A 160 0.35 -15.66 -3.14
C LYS A 160 0.85 -17.00 -2.61
N ASP A 161 2.06 -17.43 -2.98
CA ASP A 161 2.64 -18.68 -2.48
C ASP A 161 3.02 -18.57 -1.00
N PHE A 162 3.53 -17.42 -0.56
CA PHE A 162 3.73 -17.17 0.88
C PHE A 162 2.43 -17.30 1.68
N VAL A 163 1.30 -16.86 1.11
CA VAL A 163 -0.01 -16.98 1.75
C VAL A 163 -0.53 -18.42 1.71
N SER A 164 -0.42 -19.11 0.58
CA SER A 164 -0.93 -20.48 0.41
C SER A 164 -0.13 -21.51 1.23
N GLU A 165 1.17 -21.29 1.41
CA GLU A 165 2.04 -22.12 2.26
C GLU A 165 1.93 -21.77 3.76
N GLY A 166 1.14 -20.76 4.13
CA GLY A 166 0.91 -20.37 5.53
C GLY A 166 2.07 -19.60 6.16
N LEU A 167 3.00 -19.08 5.36
CA LEU A 167 4.12 -18.25 5.82
C LEU A 167 3.68 -16.82 6.11
N LEU A 168 2.70 -16.33 5.35
CA LEU A 168 1.97 -15.10 5.62
C LEU A 168 0.50 -15.43 5.84
N ARG A 169 -0.13 -14.77 6.80
CA ARG A 169 -1.57 -14.83 7.04
C ARG A 169 -2.15 -13.43 7.11
N GLU A 170 -3.41 -13.31 6.68
CA GLU A 170 -4.19 -12.12 6.99
C GLU A 170 -4.33 -12.01 8.52
N PHE A 171 -4.03 -10.83 9.06
CA PHE A 171 -4.20 -10.56 10.50
C PHE A 171 -5.06 -9.32 10.77
N ALA A 172 -5.30 -8.49 9.75
CA ALA A 172 -6.22 -7.36 9.80
C ALA A 172 -6.88 -7.10 8.43
N CYS A 173 -8.11 -6.60 8.44
CA CYS A 173 -8.91 -6.11 7.31
C CYS A 173 -9.59 -4.82 7.79
N ILE A 174 -9.28 -3.71 7.15
CA ILE A 174 -9.72 -2.37 7.56
C ILE A 174 -10.40 -1.72 6.38
N GLN A 175 -11.62 -1.23 6.57
CA GLN A 175 -12.27 -0.40 5.57
C GLN A 175 -12.13 1.07 5.97
N THR A 176 -11.64 1.88 5.04
CA THR A 176 -11.30 3.29 5.28
C THR A 176 -12.07 4.18 4.32
N TRP A 177 -12.62 5.28 4.84
CA TRP A 177 -13.09 6.42 4.08
C TRP A 177 -12.08 7.55 4.25
N ARG A 178 -11.48 7.98 3.14
CA ARG A 178 -10.44 9.01 3.11
C ARG A 178 -10.95 10.26 2.43
N SER A 179 -10.74 11.41 3.07
CA SER A 179 -10.83 12.72 2.42
C SER A 179 -9.43 13.33 2.33
N SER A 180 -8.93 13.50 1.11
CA SER A 180 -7.58 14.02 0.85
C SER A 180 -7.62 15.49 0.50
N TYR A 181 -6.83 16.30 1.19
CA TYR A 181 -6.74 17.75 1.02
C TYR A 181 -5.35 18.14 0.51
N LYS A 182 -5.31 18.94 -0.55
CA LYS A 182 -4.08 19.55 -1.05
C LYS A 182 -3.83 20.86 -0.33
N THR A 183 -2.62 21.06 0.16
CA THR A 183 -2.21 22.35 0.73
C THR A 183 -1.52 23.21 -0.33
N SER A 184 -1.18 24.46 0.02
CA SER A 184 -0.39 25.32 -0.87
C SER A 184 1.06 24.84 -1.05
N GLY A 185 1.52 23.90 -0.23
CA GLY A 185 2.86 23.32 -0.27
C GLY A 185 2.92 22.00 -1.03
N ARG A 186 3.88 21.15 -0.67
CA ARG A 186 4.02 19.79 -1.19
C ARG A 186 3.19 18.78 -0.39
N SER A 187 2.74 19.19 0.79
CA SER A 187 2.02 18.32 1.72
C SER A 187 0.59 18.03 1.26
N VAL A 188 0.19 16.78 1.43
CA VAL A 188 -1.20 16.33 1.40
C VAL A 188 -1.65 16.06 2.84
N VAL A 189 -2.91 16.35 3.14
CA VAL A 189 -3.54 15.97 4.41
C VAL A 189 -4.66 14.97 4.15
N ASP A 190 -4.50 13.77 4.67
CA ASP A 190 -5.48 12.70 4.57
C ASP A 190 -6.26 12.58 5.88
N LEU A 191 -7.58 12.70 5.79
CA LEU A 191 -8.50 12.44 6.88
C LEU A 191 -9.12 11.07 6.68
N ASP A 192 -8.67 10.12 7.49
CA ASP A 192 -9.13 8.74 7.46
C ASP A 192 -10.12 8.46 8.57
N GLN A 193 -11.20 7.79 8.21
CA GLN A 193 -12.12 7.18 9.15
C GLN A 193 -12.23 5.69 8.86
N THR A 194 -12.07 4.85 9.88
CA THR A 194 -12.27 3.41 9.78
C THR A 194 -13.74 3.00 9.97
N ASP A 195 -14.07 1.76 9.64
CA ASP A 195 -15.40 1.15 9.78
C ASP A 195 -15.85 0.95 11.22
N TRP A 196 -14.95 1.06 12.20
CA TRP A 196 -15.29 1.13 13.63
C TRP A 196 -15.22 2.55 14.21
N GLY A 197 -15.15 3.58 13.36
CA GLY A 197 -15.26 4.99 13.75
C GLY A 197 -13.97 5.62 14.28
N TYR A 198 -12.82 4.97 14.14
CA TYR A 198 -11.54 5.60 14.48
C TYR A 198 -11.16 6.63 13.42
N ARG A 199 -10.86 7.86 13.85
CA ARG A 199 -10.46 8.97 12.96
C ARG A 199 -9.00 9.33 13.18
N VAL A 200 -8.23 9.33 12.10
CA VAL A 200 -6.83 9.75 12.08
C VAL A 200 -6.63 10.78 10.98
N ALA A 201 -5.81 11.77 11.26
CA ALA A 201 -5.33 12.71 10.27
C ALA A 201 -3.85 12.42 10.02
N GLU A 202 -3.48 12.43 8.76
CA GLU A 202 -2.13 12.19 8.27
C GLU A 202 -1.69 13.39 7.43
N ILE A 203 -0.50 13.92 7.71
CA ILE A 203 0.18 14.84 6.80
C ILE A 203 1.32 14.06 6.14
N GLU A 204 1.34 14.03 4.82
CA GLU A 204 2.35 13.32 4.03
C GLU A 204 3.04 14.26 3.02
N VAL A 205 4.33 14.03 2.82
CA VAL A 205 5.11 14.61 1.72
C VAL A 205 5.82 13.46 1.01
N LEU A 206 5.52 13.28 -0.28
CA LEU A 206 6.18 12.30 -1.13
C LEU A 206 7.48 12.89 -1.69
N LEU A 207 8.59 12.18 -1.48
CA LEU A 207 9.90 12.48 -2.03
C LEU A 207 10.29 11.41 -3.05
N GLN A 208 11.07 11.82 -4.05
CA GLN A 208 11.63 10.90 -5.04
C GLN A 208 12.76 10.07 -4.41
N GLU A 209 13.04 8.88 -4.93
CA GLU A 209 14.07 7.97 -4.38
C GLU A 209 15.43 8.65 -4.12
N ALA A 210 15.86 9.52 -5.03
CA ALA A 210 17.13 10.24 -4.93
C ALA A 210 17.17 11.23 -3.74
N ASP A 211 16.01 11.64 -3.25
CA ASP A 211 15.85 12.54 -2.10
C ASP A 211 15.62 11.74 -0.78
N CYS A 212 15.63 10.41 -0.85
CA CYS A 212 15.28 9.48 0.24
C CYS A 212 16.50 8.79 0.88
N ASP A 213 17.69 9.31 0.62
CA ASP A 213 18.94 8.79 1.18
C ASP A 213 19.73 9.90 1.88
N ALA A 214 20.95 9.58 2.33
CA ALA A 214 21.81 10.52 3.04
C ALA A 214 22.13 11.80 2.24
N GLN A 215 22.00 11.78 0.90
CA GLN A 215 22.25 12.90 0.01
C GLN A 215 21.01 13.81 -0.09
N GLY A 216 19.81 13.26 0.11
CA GLY A 216 18.52 13.96 0.18
C GLY A 216 18.20 14.63 1.52
N LYS A 217 19.17 14.75 2.44
CA LYS A 217 18.95 15.26 3.80
C LYS A 217 18.22 16.61 3.86
N ASP A 218 18.56 17.56 2.98
CA ASP A 218 17.90 18.86 2.91
C ASP A 218 16.43 18.76 2.47
N ALA A 219 16.11 17.86 1.54
CA ALA A 219 14.73 17.63 1.10
C ALA A 219 13.89 17.00 2.23
N MET A 220 14.45 16.05 2.96
CA MET A 220 13.84 15.42 4.14
C MET A 220 13.64 16.41 5.29
N GLU A 221 14.63 17.27 5.58
CA GLU A 221 14.52 18.32 6.60
C GLU A 221 13.41 19.31 6.24
N LYS A 222 13.37 19.79 5.00
CA LYS A 222 12.30 20.67 4.51
C LYS A 222 10.92 20.01 4.59
N ALA A 223 10.81 18.73 4.25
CA ALA A 223 9.54 18.00 4.37
C ALA A 223 9.11 17.89 5.85
N THR A 224 10.04 17.57 6.74
CA THR A 224 9.81 17.46 8.19
C THR A 224 9.38 18.79 8.80
N GLU A 225 10.00 19.89 8.41
CA GLU A 225 9.62 21.25 8.83
C GLU A 225 8.24 21.63 8.31
N GLU A 226 7.94 21.33 7.05
CA GLU A 226 6.64 21.57 6.43
C GLU A 226 5.52 20.87 7.19
N ILE A 227 5.71 19.57 7.46
CA ILE A 227 4.79 18.73 8.23
C ILE A 227 4.63 19.26 9.64
N SER A 228 5.71 19.62 10.32
CA SER A 228 5.68 20.09 11.70
C SER A 228 4.93 21.42 11.83
N ARG A 229 5.17 22.36 10.90
CA ARG A 229 4.46 23.63 10.83
C ARG A 229 2.97 23.42 10.57
N LEU A 230 2.61 22.55 9.63
CA LEU A 230 1.22 22.26 9.31
C LEU A 230 0.49 21.57 10.47
N ALA A 231 1.14 20.59 11.11
CA ALA A 231 0.59 19.91 12.28
C ALA A 231 0.32 20.89 13.45
N ALA A 232 1.19 21.89 13.63
CA ALA A 232 0.97 22.95 14.64
C ALA A 232 -0.25 23.82 14.30
N GLN A 233 -0.44 24.18 13.03
CA GLN A 233 -1.63 24.94 12.59
C GLN A 233 -2.94 24.15 12.76
N LEU A 234 -2.86 22.82 12.67
CA LEU A 234 -4.01 21.93 12.81
C LEU A 234 -4.25 21.49 14.27
N ASP A 235 -3.39 21.86 15.23
CA ASP A 235 -3.39 21.41 16.63
C ASP A 235 -3.34 19.86 16.74
N GLY A 236 -2.57 19.25 15.85
CA GLY A 236 -2.46 17.80 15.76
C GLY A 236 -1.63 17.23 16.90
N LYS A 237 -2.30 16.70 17.93
CA LYS A 237 -1.63 15.90 18.99
C LYS A 237 -1.02 14.64 18.36
N PRO A 238 0.32 14.48 18.41
CA PRO A 238 0.99 13.35 17.78
C PRO A 238 0.34 12.03 18.19
N LEU A 239 0.13 11.16 17.21
CA LEU A 239 -0.25 9.78 17.46
C LEU A 239 1.02 8.95 17.43
N PHE A 240 1.59 8.65 18.60
CA PHE A 240 2.70 7.71 18.70
C PHE A 240 2.16 6.30 18.57
N ILE A 241 2.19 5.77 17.35
CA ILE A 241 1.84 4.38 17.08
C ILE A 241 3.07 3.54 17.39
N ASN A 242 3.12 2.91 18.57
CA ASN A 242 4.11 1.88 18.82
C ASN A 242 3.76 0.65 17.94
N PRO A 243 4.63 0.21 17.02
CA PRO A 243 4.32 -0.89 16.10
C PRO A 243 3.92 -2.18 16.83
N LYS A 244 4.49 -2.44 18.02
CA LYS A 244 4.11 -3.56 18.89
C LYS A 244 2.69 -3.45 19.42
N HIS A 245 2.26 -2.24 19.76
CA HIS A 245 0.88 -1.99 20.18
C HIS A 245 -0.08 -2.03 18.99
N ALA A 246 0.27 -1.43 17.84
CA ALA A 246 -0.58 -1.45 16.66
C ALA A 246 -0.84 -2.86 16.13
N ALA A 247 0.19 -3.69 15.99
CA ALA A 247 0.02 -5.08 15.57
C ALA A 247 -0.93 -5.85 16.52
N ARG A 248 -0.80 -5.60 17.83
CA ARG A 248 -1.62 -6.24 18.86
C ARG A 248 -3.06 -5.71 18.87
N GLU A 249 -3.27 -4.41 18.78
CA GLU A 249 -4.58 -3.77 18.80
C GLU A 249 -5.35 -4.01 17.50
N LEU A 250 -4.70 -4.03 16.34
CA LEU A 250 -5.33 -4.38 15.06
C LEU A 250 -5.85 -5.82 15.07
N GLY A 251 -5.03 -6.77 15.54
CA GLY A 251 -5.48 -8.15 15.70
C GLY A 251 -6.62 -8.30 16.72
N ARG A 252 -6.63 -7.48 17.79
CA ARG A 252 -7.65 -7.51 18.84
C ARG A 252 -8.97 -6.87 18.40
N ALA A 253 -8.94 -5.71 17.76
CA ALA A 253 -10.12 -4.97 17.31
C ALA A 253 -10.97 -5.81 16.35
N GLN A 254 -10.36 -6.61 15.50
CA GLN A 254 -11.09 -7.55 14.63
C GLN A 254 -11.69 -8.74 15.37
N PHE A 255 -10.98 -9.28 16.37
CA PHE A 255 -11.46 -10.42 17.14
C PHE A 255 -12.63 -10.05 18.04
N GLU A 256 -12.64 -8.83 18.59
CA GLU A 256 -13.66 -8.34 19.52
C GLU A 256 -14.91 -7.78 18.82
N THR A 257 -14.78 -7.19 17.63
CA THR A 257 -15.92 -6.58 16.93
C THR A 257 -16.80 -7.58 16.16
N ARG A 258 -16.32 -8.82 15.92
CA ARG A 258 -17.01 -9.84 15.08
C ARG A 258 -17.49 -9.29 13.73
N ILE A 259 -16.93 -8.19 13.23
CA ILE A 259 -17.30 -7.66 11.91
C ILE A 259 -16.57 -8.55 10.90
N PRO A 260 -17.28 -9.41 10.15
CA PRO A 260 -16.65 -10.17 9.09
C PRO A 260 -16.21 -9.17 8.02
N CYS A 261 -14.95 -9.24 7.60
CA CYS A 261 -14.46 -8.51 6.43
C CYS A 261 -15.49 -8.72 5.29
N PRO A 262 -16.01 -7.66 4.64
CA PRO A 262 -17.05 -7.79 3.63
C PRO A 262 -16.50 -8.56 2.43
N ARG A 263 -16.64 -9.90 2.47
CA ARG A 263 -16.38 -10.78 1.34
C ARG A 263 -17.40 -10.42 0.27
N THR A 264 -16.93 -9.74 -0.78
CA THR A 264 -17.53 -9.72 -2.14
C THR A 264 -18.99 -10.15 -2.21
N ALA A 265 -19.91 -9.34 -1.65
CA ALA A 265 -21.34 -9.57 -1.78
C ALA A 265 -21.84 -8.82 -3.03
N PHE A 266 -21.81 -9.51 -4.16
CA PHE A 266 -22.52 -9.10 -5.36
C PHE A 266 -24.04 -9.21 -5.11
N ARG A 267 -24.77 -8.14 -5.45
CA ARG A 267 -26.24 -7.97 -5.52
C ARG A 267 -27.02 -7.75 -4.22
N GLY A 268 -27.40 -6.49 -4.03
CA GLY A 268 -28.60 -6.10 -3.29
C GLY A 268 -28.80 -4.58 -3.40
N ARG A 269 -29.83 -4.14 -4.11
CA ARG A 269 -30.20 -2.72 -4.18
C ARG A 269 -30.67 -2.27 -2.79
N GLY A 270 -29.99 -1.26 -2.23
CA GLY A 270 -30.44 -0.54 -1.05
C GLY A 270 -29.98 0.90 -1.17
N SER A 271 -30.94 1.83 -1.24
CA SER A 271 -30.73 3.27 -1.33
C SER A 271 -30.09 3.78 -0.03
N ILE A 272 -28.97 4.51 -0.15
CA ILE A 272 -28.38 5.29 0.94
C ILE A 272 -29.06 6.66 0.92
N HIS A 273 -30.07 6.82 1.76
CA HIS A 273 -30.40 8.09 2.38
C HIS A 273 -30.27 7.90 3.89
N ASP A 274 -29.73 8.92 4.55
CA ASP A 274 -29.64 9.13 6.01
C ASP A 274 -28.50 8.45 6.75
N LEU A 275 -27.35 9.14 6.82
CA LEU A 275 -26.55 9.23 8.05
C LEU A 275 -25.99 10.66 8.14
N VAL A 276 -26.79 11.52 8.75
CA VAL A 276 -26.42 12.87 9.19
C VAL A 276 -26.11 12.77 10.69
N ASP A 277 -25.03 13.44 11.12
CA ASP A 277 -24.72 13.91 12.47
C ASP A 277 -24.90 12.95 13.66
N THR A 278 -23.77 12.41 14.14
CA THR A 278 -23.60 12.16 15.58
C THR A 278 -22.20 12.58 16.05
N CYS A 279 -21.95 13.90 16.10
CA CYS A 279 -21.05 14.48 17.10
C CYS A 279 -21.87 14.79 18.36
N ALA A 280 -22.21 13.76 19.12
CA ALA A 280 -22.71 13.92 20.48
C ALA A 280 -22.18 12.75 21.32
N ILE A 281 -21.01 12.95 21.92
CA ILE A 281 -20.57 12.12 23.04
C ILE A 281 -21.22 12.72 24.28
N ASP A 282 -22.13 11.95 24.86
CA ASP A 282 -22.74 12.15 26.18
C ASP A 282 -21.64 12.12 27.26
N PRO A 283 -21.39 13.21 28.00
CA PRO A 283 -20.39 13.24 29.05
C PRO A 283 -21.03 12.82 30.37
N GLN A 284 -21.48 11.57 30.50
CA GLN A 284 -21.64 10.88 31.78
C GLN A 284 -22.05 9.40 31.59
N ARG A 285 -21.06 8.50 31.51
CA ARG A 285 -21.14 7.10 31.98
C ARG A 285 -19.77 6.44 32.01
#